data_AF-A0A8X7PFJ5-F1
#
_entry.id   AF-A0A8X7PFJ5-F1
#
_cell.length_a   1.000
_cell.length_b   1.000
_cell.length_c   1.000
_cell.angle_alpha   90.00
_cell.angle_beta   90.00
_cell.angle_gamma   90.00
#
_symmetry.space_group_name_H-M   'P 1'
#
loop_
_entity.id
_entity.type
_entity.pdbx_description
1 polymer ?
#
loop_
_entity_poly.entity_id
_entity_poly.type
_entity_poly.pdbx_seq_one_letter_code
_entity_poly.pdbx_strand_id
1 'polypeptide(L)' 'MSDLPRDVEEEVLCRIPMTSLRPVRSTCKRWNTLSRCNLFAKKHLAHHQAEEEDPLVVVMIDYRVASSAL' A
#
# COMPACT_ATOMS: atom_id res chain seq x y z
N MET A 1 16.16 -0.43 4.11
CA MET A 1 15.82 0.54 3.04
C MET A 1 15.32 1.79 3.74
N SER A 2 16.21 2.73 4.00
CA SER A 2 15.89 3.90 4.84
C SER A 2 16.59 5.18 4.44
N ASP A 3 17.26 5.24 3.29
CA ASP A 3 17.99 6.43 2.86
C ASP A 3 17.13 7.40 2.05
N LEU A 4 15.88 7.00 1.75
CA LEU A 4 14.96 7.78 0.95
C LEU A 4 13.96 8.55 1.85
N PRO A 5 13.66 9.82 1.53
CA PRO A 5 12.60 10.56 2.19
C PRO A 5 11.25 9.86 2.07
N ARG A 6 10.42 10.04 3.09
CA ARG A 6 9.10 9.42 3.22
C ARG A 6 8.20 9.68 2.01
N ASP A 7 8.20 10.91 1.50
CA ASP A 7 7.35 11.30 0.38
C ASP A 7 7.66 10.54 -0.91
N VAL A 8 8.94 10.23 -1.14
CA VAL A 8 9.35 9.48 -2.34
C VAL A 8 9.02 8.01 -2.19
N GLU A 9 9.13 7.42 -1.00
CA GLU A 9 8.67 6.04 -0.75
C GLU A 9 7.16 5.91 -0.96
N GLU A 10 6.39 6.92 -0.58
CA GLU A 10 4.95 6.97 -0.84
C GLU A 10 4.66 7.05 -2.34
N GLU A 11 5.37 7.90 -3.10
CA GLU A 11 5.21 7.96 -4.56
C GLU A 11 5.52 6.62 -5.24
N VAL A 12 6.60 5.95 -4.83
CA VAL A 12 6.95 4.63 -5.38
C VAL A 12 5.82 3.64 -5.11
N LEU A 13 5.31 3.58 -3.87
CA LEU A 13 4.18 2.74 -3.52
C LEU A 13 2.93 3.09 -4.34
N CYS A 14 2.65 4.39 -4.57
CA CYS A 14 1.46 4.86 -5.29
C CYS A 14 1.42 4.40 -6.75
N ARG A 15 2.58 4.13 -7.36
CA ARG A 15 2.70 3.65 -8.73
C ARG A 15 2.59 2.13 -8.84
N ILE A 16 2.63 1.41 -7.72
CA ILE A 16 2.56 -0.06 -7.72
C ILE A 16 1.09 -0.48 -7.80
N PRO A 17 0.69 -1.33 -8.76
CA PRO A 17 -0.65 -1.89 -8.80
C PRO A 17 -1.04 -2.57 -7.48
N MET A 18 -2.30 -2.45 -7.07
CA MET A 18 -2.76 -3.01 -5.79
C MET A 18 -2.51 -4.53 -5.67
N THR A 19 -2.59 -5.24 -6.79
CA THR A 19 -2.29 -6.68 -6.90
C THR A 19 -0.85 -7.01 -6.49
N SER A 20 0.10 -6.15 -6.84
CA SER A 20 1.53 -6.30 -6.52
C SER A 20 1.90 -5.75 -5.14
N LEU A 21 1.01 -5.04 -4.44
CA LEU A 21 1.32 -4.51 -3.10
C LEU A 21 1.41 -5.59 -2.03
N ARG A 22 0.79 -6.76 -2.20
CA ARG A 22 0.86 -7.86 -1.21
C ARG A 22 2.32 -8.32 -0.96
N PRO A 23 3.09 -8.73 -1.98
CA PRO A 23 4.49 -9.09 -1.78
C PRO A 23 5.34 -7.90 -1.33
N VAL A 24 5.10 -6.69 -1.84
CA VAL A 24 5.83 -5.48 -1.42
C VAL A 24 5.70 -5.22 0.08
N ARG A 25 4.49 -5.37 0.64
CA ARG A 25 4.23 -5.24 2.09
C ARG A 25 4.99 -6.26 2.94
N SER A 26 5.31 -7.43 2.38
CA SER A 26 6.03 -8.49 3.10
C SER A 26 7.53 -8.24 3.20
N THR A 27 8.09 -7.39 2.33
CA THR A 27 9.54 -7.13 2.26
C THR A 27 10.06 -6.42 3.51
N CYS A 28 9.31 -5.45 4.03
CA CYS A 28 9.66 -4.81 5.30
C CYS A 28 8.50 -4.05 5.96
N LYS A 29 8.63 -3.85 7.27
CA LYS A 29 7.64 -3.18 8.13
C LYS A 29 7.30 -1.76 7.67
N ARG A 30 8.31 -1.00 7.20
CA ARG A 30 8.12 0.39 6.76
C ARG A 30 7.17 0.49 5.58
N TRP A 31 7.36 -0.36 4.57
CA TRP A 31 6.49 -0.41 3.38
C TRP A 31 5.09 -0.91 3.73
N ASN A 32 4.97 -1.88 4.64
CA ASN A 32 3.67 -2.31 5.16
C ASN A 32 2.91 -1.17 5.86
N THR A 33 3.58 -0.37 6.67
CA THR A 33 2.97 0.79 7.34
C THR A 33 2.56 1.88 6.35
N LEU A 34 3.45 2.23 5.40
CA LEU A 34 3.17 3.27 4.40
C LEU A 34 1.98 2.90 3.50
N SER A 35 1.91 1.66 3.04
CA SER A 35 0.82 1.16 2.18
C SER A 35 -0.56 1.15 2.85
N ARG A 36 -0.63 1.40 4.17
CA ARG A 36 -1.88 1.45 4.96
C ARG A 36 -2.22 2.86 5.40
N CYS A 37 -1.40 3.85 5.02
CA CYS A 37 -1.66 5.24 5.36
C CYS A 37 -2.81 5.79 4.50
N ASN A 38 -3.71 6.58 5.09
CA ASN A 38 -4.78 7.24 4.35
C ASN A 38 -4.27 8.16 3.24
N LEU A 39 -3.08 8.76 3.42
CA LEU A 39 -2.44 9.57 2.38
C LEU A 39 -2.05 8.73 1.16
N PHE A 40 -1.50 7.54 1.39
CA PHE A 40 -1.19 6.59 0.34
C PHE A 40 -2.45 6.19 -0.44
N ALA A 41 -3.54 5.82 0.25
CA ALA A 41 -4.80 5.45 -0.41
C ALA A 41 -5.34 6.59 -1.30
N LYS A 42 -5.30 7.84 -0.81
CA LYS A 42 -5.73 9.01 -1.59
C LYS A 42 -4.84 9.27 -2.81
N LYS A 43 -3.51 9.20 -2.64
CA LYS A 43 -2.55 9.40 -3.74
C LYS A 43 -2.64 8.28 -4.78
N HIS A 44 -2.76 7.04 -4.34
CA HIS A 44 -2.90 5.86 -5.21
C HIS A 44 -4.21 5.93 -6.02
N LEU A 45 -5.33 6.29 -5.39
CA LEU A 45 -6.58 6.56 -6.09
C LEU A 45 -6.44 7.68 -7.12
N ALA A 46 -5.88 8.83 -6.74
CA ALA A 46 -5.71 9.94 -7.67
C ALA A 46 -4.81 9.57 -8.85
N HIS A 47 -3.81 8.72 -8.63
CA HIS A 47 -2.89 8.24 -9.66
C HIS A 47 -3.56 7.23 -10.60
N HIS A 48 -4.51 6.43 -10.11
CA HIS A 48 -5.19 5.38 -10.88
C HIS A 48 -6.61 5.75 -11.33
N GLN A 49 -7.20 6.86 -10.87
CA GLN A 49 -8.47 7.40 -11.40
C GLN A 49 -8.36 8.00 -12.80
N ALA A 50 -7.14 8.18 -13.31
CA ALA A 50 -6.92 8.44 -14.72
C ALA A 50 -7.08 7.18 -15.60
N GLU A 51 -7.17 5.98 -15.01
CA GLU A 51 -7.26 4.68 -15.70
C GLU A 51 -8.31 3.78 -15.00
N GLU A 52 -9.60 4.01 -15.30
CA GLU A 52 -10.82 3.23 -15.00
C GLU A 52 -10.94 2.26 -13.78
N GLU A 53 -12.00 2.51 -12.98
CA GLU A 53 -12.85 1.58 -12.19
C GLU A 53 -12.24 0.29 -11.59
N ASP A 54 -11.84 0.32 -10.31
CA ASP A 54 -11.78 -0.92 -9.49
C ASP A 54 -12.05 -0.61 -7.99
N PRO A 55 -12.91 -1.38 -7.30
CA PRO A 55 -13.63 -0.98 -6.09
C PRO A 55 -12.75 -1.09 -4.84
N LEU A 56 -12.13 0.03 -4.48
CA LEU A 56 -11.28 0.20 -3.30
C LEU A 56 -11.92 -0.24 -1.96
N VAL A 57 -13.25 -0.39 -1.88
CA VAL A 57 -13.99 -0.47 -0.61
C VAL A 57 -14.01 -1.87 0.03
N VAL A 58 -13.76 -2.96 -0.71
CA VAL A 58 -14.00 -4.33 -0.20
C VAL A 58 -12.78 -5.00 0.47
N VAL A 59 -11.53 -4.59 0.18
CA VAL A 59 -10.33 -5.40 0.55
C VAL A 59 -9.62 -4.96 1.84
N MET A 60 -10.02 -3.85 2.46
CA MET A 60 -9.49 -3.48 3.80
C MET A 60 -10.02 -4.37 4.95
N ILE A 61 -10.94 -5.30 4.66
CA ILE A 61 -11.65 -6.11 5.67
C ILE A 61 -10.82 -7.29 6.23
N ASP A 62 -9.77 -7.78 5.56
CA ASP A 62 -9.03 -8.98 6.03
C ASP A 62 -7.78 -8.70 6.90
N TYR A 63 -7.68 -7.53 7.54
CA TYR A 63 -6.57 -7.22 8.47
C TYR A 63 -6.74 -7.85 9.87
N ARG A 64 -7.13 -9.13 9.94
CA ARG A 64 -7.02 -9.96 11.15
C ARG A 64 -6.31 -11.29 10.83
N VAL A 65 -5.06 -11.23 10.38
CA VAL A 65 -4.17 -12.37 10.60
C VAL A 65 -3.52 -12.15 11.97
N ALA A 66 -3.96 -12.96 12.92
CA ALA A 66 -3.42 -13.02 14.26
C ALA A 66 -1.89 -13.15 14.21
N SER A 67 -1.23 -12.29 14.96
CA SER A 67 0.13 -12.52 15.41
C SER A 67 0.22 -13.89 16.11
N SER A 68 1.38 -14.53 15.99
CA SER A 68 1.84 -15.78 16.65
C SER A 68 1.27 -17.11 16.16
N ALA A 69 2.04 -17.76 15.27
CA ALA A 69 2.42 -19.16 15.43
C ALA A 69 3.85 -19.35 14.86
N LEU A 70 4.71 -19.93 15.71
CA LEU A 70 6.15 -20.21 15.61
C LEU A 70 7.07 -19.12 16.19
#